data_AF-A0A928BLV1-F1
#
_entry.id   AF-A0A928BLV1-F1
#
_cell.length_a   1.000
_cell.length_b   1.000
_cell.length_c   1.000
_cell.angle_alpha   90.00
_cell.angle_beta   90.00
_cell.angle_gamma   90.00
#
_symmetry.space_group_name_H-M   'P 1'
#
loop_
_entity.id
_entity.type
_entity.pdbx_description
1 polymer ?
#
loop_
_entity_poly.entity_id
_entity_poly.type
_entity_poly.pdbx_seq_one_letter_code
_entity_poly.pdbx_strand_id
1 'polypeptide(L)'
;MKKTLLFALTLIGLLLTSCGTTYMATYDVTLAKVESPADVKKNFGETKVVLVNEDNVNKYRYEDDYIDIIWYVGTTNLYFTLKNKSGHSIKINWDDISFVDINGTVGRVMHNGVKFIDRNNSQPATTIPNGAKIDDVLIPTENVYYISPTRYTSGGWNKRNLIPSFYKSKEAMDAGAGSYVGKTMKVLMPISVEGVQNDYTFEFEISHLLTNTK
;
A
#
# COMPACT_ATOMS: atom_id res chain seq x y z
N MET A 1 7.74 73.56 33.36
CA MET A 1 8.79 72.68 32.81
C MET A 1 8.26 71.26 32.82
N LYS A 2 8.26 70.59 31.66
CA LYS A 2 7.42 69.44 31.32
C LYS A 2 8.01 68.12 31.85
N LYS A 3 7.12 67.24 32.34
CA LYS A 3 7.38 65.85 32.73
C LYS A 3 7.73 65.02 31.49
N THR A 4 8.75 64.17 31.56
CA THR A 4 9.00 63.12 30.56
C THR A 4 9.02 61.76 31.24
N LEU A 5 7.94 61.03 30.99
CA LEU A 5 7.80 59.57 31.07
C LEU A 5 8.64 58.95 29.94
N LEU A 6 9.39 57.88 30.20
CA LEU A 6 9.71 56.90 29.16
C LEU A 6 9.65 55.50 29.76
N PHE A 7 8.58 54.79 29.38
CA PHE A 7 8.31 53.39 29.69
C PHE A 7 9.26 52.49 28.90
N ALA A 8 9.82 51.51 29.59
CA ALA A 8 10.49 50.37 28.98
C ALA A 8 9.46 49.51 28.23
N LEU A 9 9.72 49.20 26.96
CA LEU A 9 9.00 48.16 26.23
C LEU A 9 10.02 47.30 25.47
N THR A 10 10.53 46.27 26.13
CA THR A 10 11.26 45.16 25.50
C THR A 10 10.24 44.27 24.78
N LEU A 11 10.09 44.46 23.46
CA LEU A 11 9.30 43.56 22.62
C LEU A 11 10.19 42.39 22.16
N ILE A 12 10.30 41.37 23.00
CA ILE A 12 10.86 40.06 22.61
C ILE A 12 9.82 39.40 21.72
N GLY A 13 9.98 39.50 20.40
CA GLY A 13 9.19 38.74 19.45
C GLY A 13 9.57 37.27 19.53
N LEU A 14 8.75 36.45 20.18
CA LEU A 14 8.81 35.00 20.04
C LEU A 14 8.47 34.64 18.59
N LEU A 15 9.49 34.35 17.78
CA LEU A 15 9.35 33.58 16.56
C LEU A 15 9.07 32.14 16.95
N LEU A 16 7.81 31.80 17.18
CA LEU A 16 7.37 30.42 17.30
C LEU A 16 7.60 29.75 15.94
N THR A 17 8.65 28.93 15.86
CA THR A 17 8.87 28.00 14.76
C THR A 17 7.74 26.97 14.82
N SER A 18 6.72 27.17 13.98
CA SER A 18 5.63 26.22 13.77
C SER A 18 6.18 24.95 13.13
N CYS A 19 6.71 24.03 13.95
CA CYS A 19 6.79 22.63 13.58
C CYS A 19 5.36 22.09 13.64
N GLY A 20 4.64 22.16 12.52
CA GLY A 20 3.24 21.75 12.45
C GLY A 20 3.11 20.28 12.83
N THR A 21 2.36 20.00 13.90
CA THR A 21 2.02 18.63 14.30
C THR A 21 1.22 17.97 13.18
N THR A 22 1.69 16.84 12.66
CA THR A 22 0.95 16.04 11.69
C THR A 22 0.24 14.89 12.42
N TYR A 23 -1.02 14.65 12.08
CA TYR A 23 -1.84 13.58 12.63
C TYR A 23 -1.91 12.42 11.64
N MET A 24 -1.85 11.19 12.13
CA MET A 24 -1.87 9.98 11.29
C MET A 24 -3.07 9.11 11.65
N ALA A 25 -3.92 8.83 10.66
CA ALA A 25 -4.97 7.82 10.73
C ALA A 25 -4.40 6.45 10.35
N THR A 26 -4.71 5.43 11.13
CA THR A 26 -4.35 4.05 10.83
C THR A 26 -5.61 3.29 10.45
N TYR A 27 -5.54 2.44 9.43
CA TYR A 27 -6.66 1.66 8.96
C TYR A 27 -6.37 0.18 9.12
N ASP A 28 -7.37 -0.59 9.51
CA ASP A 28 -7.37 -2.03 9.30
C ASP A 28 -7.85 -2.30 7.88
N VAL A 29 -7.14 -3.19 7.19
CA VAL A 29 -7.41 -3.56 5.80
C VAL A 29 -7.47 -5.08 5.73
N THR A 30 -8.55 -5.59 5.16
CA THR A 30 -8.83 -7.03 5.08
C THR A 30 -8.82 -7.50 3.64
N LEU A 31 -8.45 -8.76 3.41
CA LEU A 31 -8.67 -9.40 2.10
C LEU A 31 -10.13 -9.87 2.04
N ALA A 32 -10.98 -9.05 1.42
CA ALA A 32 -12.42 -9.25 1.41
C ALA A 32 -12.86 -10.31 0.39
N LYS A 33 -12.19 -10.36 -0.77
CA LYS A 33 -12.56 -11.27 -1.86
C LYS A 33 -11.35 -11.64 -2.71
N VAL A 34 -11.36 -12.87 -3.22
CA VAL A 34 -10.43 -13.34 -4.24
C VAL A 34 -11.23 -13.91 -5.41
N GLU A 35 -10.97 -13.42 -6.61
CA GLU A 35 -11.47 -14.03 -7.85
C GLU A 35 -10.32 -14.80 -8.49
N SER A 36 -10.49 -16.12 -8.56
CA SER A 36 -9.55 -17.04 -9.22
C SER A 36 -10.04 -17.44 -10.61
N PRO A 37 -9.15 -17.99 -11.47
CA PRO A 37 -9.50 -18.43 -12.82
C PRO A 37 -10.67 -19.41 -12.83
N ALA A 38 -11.48 -19.37 -13.90
CA ALA A 38 -12.69 -20.18 -14.02
C ALA A 38 -12.45 -21.70 -13.89
N ASP A 39 -11.27 -22.18 -14.27
CA ASP A 39 -10.91 -23.60 -14.17
C ASP A 39 -10.56 -24.03 -12.73
N VAL A 40 -10.09 -23.10 -11.89
CA VAL A 40 -9.84 -23.35 -10.45
C VAL A 40 -11.16 -23.55 -9.69
N LYS A 41 -12.21 -22.83 -10.07
CA LYS A 41 -13.55 -22.91 -9.44
C LYS A 41 -14.24 -24.27 -9.62
N LYS A 42 -13.81 -25.10 -10.59
CA LYS A 42 -14.44 -26.41 -10.87
C LYS A 42 -13.97 -27.54 -9.96
N ASN A 43 -12.80 -27.39 -9.31
CA ASN A 43 -12.16 -28.51 -8.63
C ASN A 43 -12.10 -28.40 -7.09
N PHE A 44 -12.37 -27.23 -6.50
CA PHE A 44 -12.13 -27.04 -5.06
C PHE A 44 -13.27 -26.33 -4.33
N GLY A 45 -13.57 -26.84 -3.13
CA GLY A 45 -14.52 -26.27 -2.17
C GLY A 45 -14.08 -24.91 -1.63
N GLU A 46 -14.81 -24.43 -0.62
CA GLU A 46 -14.76 -23.05 -0.11
C GLU A 46 -13.33 -22.48 0.06
N THR A 47 -13.06 -21.41 -0.69
CA THR A 47 -11.89 -20.54 -0.50
C THR A 47 -11.77 -20.13 0.95
N LYS A 48 -10.62 -20.39 1.58
CA LYS A 48 -10.39 -20.03 2.98
C LYS A 48 -9.41 -18.87 3.08
N VAL A 49 -9.93 -17.66 3.28
CA VAL A 49 -9.12 -16.52 3.73
C VAL A 49 -8.86 -16.69 5.22
N VAL A 50 -7.60 -16.85 5.62
CA VAL A 50 -7.22 -16.99 7.03
C VAL A 50 -6.44 -15.77 7.48
N LEU A 51 -6.88 -15.16 8.58
CA LEU A 51 -6.10 -14.16 9.30
C LEU A 51 -4.91 -14.84 9.98
N VAL A 52 -3.71 -14.39 9.67
CA VAL A 52 -2.47 -14.79 10.32
C VAL A 52 -1.95 -13.58 11.08
N ASN A 53 -2.03 -13.64 12.40
CA ASN A 53 -1.47 -12.61 13.28
C ASN A 53 0.00 -12.93 13.54
N GLU A 54 0.88 -12.24 12.83
CA GLU A 54 2.32 -12.30 13.03
C GLU A 54 2.84 -10.89 13.26
N ASP A 55 3.72 -10.71 14.26
CA ASP A 55 4.38 -9.42 14.53
C ASP A 55 3.43 -8.23 14.74
N ASN A 56 2.24 -8.47 15.31
CA ASN A 56 1.15 -7.48 15.46
C ASN A 56 0.64 -6.89 14.14
N VAL A 57 0.77 -7.66 13.05
CA VAL A 57 0.30 -7.28 11.72
C VAL A 57 -0.70 -8.30 11.21
N ASN A 58 -1.85 -7.82 10.74
CA ASN A 58 -2.86 -8.65 10.08
C ASN A 58 -2.35 -9.07 8.70
N LYS A 59 -2.10 -10.37 8.52
CA LYS A 59 -1.81 -10.98 7.22
C LYS A 59 -2.97 -11.86 6.77
N TYR A 60 -3.19 -11.97 5.47
CA TYR A 60 -4.30 -12.74 4.90
C TYR A 60 -3.78 -13.79 3.93
N ARG A 61 -4.06 -15.06 4.21
CA ARG A 61 -3.68 -16.18 3.35
C ARG A 61 -4.81 -16.55 2.41
N TYR A 62 -4.51 -16.72 1.13
CA TYR A 62 -5.35 -17.38 0.14
C TYR A 62 -4.59 -18.58 -0.43
N GLU A 63 -5.29 -19.70 -0.63
CA GLU A 63 -4.68 -20.93 -1.13
C GLU A 63 -5.63 -21.66 -2.08
N ASP A 64 -5.09 -22.13 -3.19
CA ASP A 64 -5.69 -23.09 -4.11
C ASP A 64 -4.65 -24.10 -4.59
N ASP A 65 -4.92 -24.82 -5.69
CA ASP A 65 -4.02 -25.82 -6.25
C ASP A 65 -2.72 -25.26 -6.82
N TYR A 66 -2.77 -24.05 -7.39
CA TYR A 66 -1.65 -23.46 -8.09
C TYR A 66 -0.78 -22.65 -7.13
N ILE A 67 -1.40 -21.95 -6.19
CA ILE A 67 -0.72 -20.98 -5.35
C ILE A 67 -1.13 -21.04 -3.88
N ASP A 68 -0.19 -20.64 -3.04
CA ASP A 68 -0.42 -20.24 -1.65
C ASP A 68 0.17 -18.84 -1.47
N ILE A 69 -0.68 -17.85 -1.25
CA ILE A 69 -0.29 -16.44 -1.17
C ILE A 69 -0.73 -15.82 0.15
N ILE A 70 0.20 -15.16 0.82
CA ILE A 70 -0.03 -14.41 2.06
C ILE A 70 0.16 -12.94 1.75
N TRP A 71 -0.87 -12.13 2.00
CA TRP A 71 -0.86 -10.68 1.80
C TRP A 71 -0.72 -9.92 3.10
N TYR A 72 -0.04 -8.77 3.02
CA TYR A 72 -0.02 -7.73 4.05
C TYR A 72 -0.09 -6.35 3.39
N VAL A 73 -1.07 -5.54 3.77
CA VAL A 73 -1.20 -4.16 3.26
C VAL A 73 -0.53 -3.19 4.23
N GLY A 74 0.58 -2.60 3.81
CA GLY A 74 1.24 -1.53 4.55
C GLY A 74 0.73 -0.15 4.15
N THR A 75 1.30 0.90 4.74
CA THR A 75 0.88 2.29 4.48
C THR A 75 1.06 2.74 3.03
N THR A 76 2.12 2.28 2.36
CA THR A 76 2.51 2.73 1.00
C THR A 76 2.61 1.60 -0.01
N ASN A 77 2.56 0.33 0.43
CA ASN A 77 2.87 -0.83 -0.40
C ASN A 77 2.01 -2.04 -0.01
N LEU A 78 1.81 -2.97 -0.95
CA LEU A 78 1.19 -4.27 -0.69
C LEU A 78 2.27 -5.35 -0.70
N TYR A 79 2.52 -5.96 0.44
CA TYR A 79 3.50 -7.02 0.59
C TYR A 79 2.86 -8.38 0.39
N PHE A 80 3.61 -9.31 -0.19
CA PHE A 80 3.14 -10.68 -0.30
C PHE A 80 4.27 -11.70 -0.24
N THR A 81 3.89 -12.89 0.23
CA THR A 81 4.65 -14.13 0.04
C THR A 81 3.83 -15.02 -0.88
N LEU A 82 4.36 -15.38 -2.05
CA LEU A 82 3.72 -16.31 -2.97
C LEU A 82 4.54 -17.59 -3.06
N LYS A 83 3.91 -18.72 -2.74
CA LYS A 83 4.45 -20.06 -2.93
C LYS A 83 3.80 -20.73 -4.14
N ASN A 84 4.62 -21.30 -5.00
CA ASN A 84 4.17 -22.12 -6.11
C ASN A 84 3.83 -23.54 -5.61
N LYS A 85 2.55 -23.90 -5.69
CA LYS A 85 2.04 -25.24 -5.37
C LYS A 85 1.83 -26.12 -6.60
N SER A 86 1.88 -25.53 -7.79
CA SER A 86 1.67 -26.27 -9.04
C SER A 86 2.80 -27.28 -9.30
N GLY A 87 2.52 -28.26 -10.17
CA GLY A 87 3.50 -29.23 -10.66
C GLY A 87 4.65 -28.62 -11.48
N HIS A 88 4.52 -27.38 -11.93
CA HIS A 88 5.38 -26.74 -12.93
C HIS A 88 5.94 -25.42 -12.40
N SER A 89 6.83 -24.79 -13.16
CA SER A 89 7.24 -23.41 -12.86
C SER A 89 6.10 -22.44 -13.18
N ILE A 90 5.89 -21.47 -12.31
CA ILE A 90 4.99 -20.34 -12.58
C ILE A 90 5.79 -19.09 -12.91
N LYS A 91 5.18 -18.18 -13.67
CA LYS A 91 5.80 -16.91 -14.04
C LYS A 91 4.89 -15.73 -13.71
N ILE A 92 5.46 -14.72 -13.07
CA ILE A 92 4.84 -13.42 -12.85
C ILE A 92 5.40 -12.45 -13.88
N ASN A 93 4.54 -11.89 -14.73
CA ASN A 93 4.89 -10.73 -15.55
C ASN A 93 4.45 -9.45 -14.81
N TRP A 94 5.41 -8.73 -14.25
CA TRP A 94 5.14 -7.52 -13.45
C TRP A 94 4.47 -6.41 -14.25
N ASP A 95 4.70 -6.36 -15.57
CA ASP A 95 4.10 -5.35 -16.45
C ASP A 95 2.60 -5.54 -16.67
N ASP A 96 2.08 -6.75 -16.43
CA ASP A 96 0.67 -7.10 -16.59
C ASP A 96 -0.11 -6.93 -15.27
N ILE A 97 0.57 -6.74 -14.14
CA ILE A 97 -0.08 -6.51 -12.85
C ILE A 97 -0.67 -5.10 -12.82
N SER A 98 -1.93 -5.01 -12.42
CA SER A 98 -2.65 -3.74 -12.28
C SER A 98 -3.14 -3.54 -10.85
N PHE A 99 -3.02 -2.32 -10.35
CA PHE A 99 -3.58 -1.89 -9.08
C PHE A 99 -4.75 -0.93 -9.31
N VAL A 100 -5.85 -1.14 -8.61
CA VAL A 100 -7.02 -0.25 -8.60
C VAL A 100 -7.09 0.44 -7.24
N ASP A 101 -7.01 1.76 -7.24
CA ASP A 101 -7.03 2.56 -6.02
C ASP A 101 -8.43 2.68 -5.40
N ILE A 102 -8.52 3.32 -4.23
CA ILE A 102 -9.77 3.59 -3.50
C ILE A 102 -10.78 4.48 -4.25
N ASN A 103 -10.39 5.06 -5.38
CA ASN A 103 -11.23 5.87 -6.25
C ASN A 103 -11.64 5.12 -7.53
N GLY A 104 -11.23 3.85 -7.68
CA GLY A 104 -11.49 3.06 -8.88
C GLY A 104 -10.53 3.35 -10.03
N THR A 105 -9.43 4.08 -9.79
CA THR A 105 -8.44 4.41 -10.81
C THR A 105 -7.43 3.27 -10.95
N VAL A 106 -7.24 2.82 -12.19
CA VAL A 106 -6.26 1.78 -12.52
C VAL A 106 -4.87 2.40 -12.70
N GLY A 107 -3.85 1.75 -12.16
CA GLY A 107 -2.45 2.13 -12.33
C GLY A 107 -1.53 0.92 -12.40
N ARG A 108 -0.31 1.17 -12.89
CA ARG A 108 0.78 0.19 -12.92
C ARG A 108 1.39 0.02 -11.53
N VAL A 109 2.04 -1.11 -11.31
CA VAL A 109 2.84 -1.36 -10.11
C VAL A 109 4.31 -1.56 -10.47
N MET A 110 5.18 -1.27 -9.50
CA MET A 110 6.56 -1.72 -9.52
C MET A 110 6.82 -2.67 -8.35
N HIS A 111 7.74 -3.62 -8.56
CA HIS A 111 8.12 -4.58 -7.54
C HIS A 111 9.50 -4.29 -6.93
N ASN A 112 9.93 -5.10 -5.95
CA ASN A 112 11.22 -4.90 -5.30
C ASN A 112 12.38 -5.00 -6.31
N GLY A 113 13.43 -4.20 -6.11
CA GLY A 113 14.62 -4.18 -6.98
C GLY A 113 14.55 -3.21 -8.16
N VAL A 114 13.39 -2.61 -8.44
CA VAL A 114 13.25 -1.55 -9.45
C VAL A 114 13.53 -0.18 -8.83
N LYS A 115 14.38 0.63 -9.47
CA LYS A 115 14.68 1.98 -9.00
C LYS A 115 13.48 2.90 -9.26
N PHE A 116 13.21 3.83 -8.36
CA PHE A 116 12.08 4.77 -8.51
C PHE A 116 12.15 5.66 -9.76
N ILE A 117 13.36 5.94 -10.26
CA ILE A 117 13.54 6.66 -11.53
C ILE A 117 13.08 5.83 -12.74
N ASP A 118 13.15 4.49 -12.62
CA ASP A 118 12.79 3.52 -13.65
C ASP A 118 11.38 2.93 -13.43
N ARG A 119 10.59 3.48 -12.51
CA ARG A 119 9.28 2.93 -12.09
C ARG A 119 8.28 2.69 -13.22
N ASN A 120 8.41 3.40 -14.34
CA ASN A 120 7.52 3.30 -15.48
C ASN A 120 8.11 2.43 -16.62
N ASN A 121 9.34 1.94 -16.46
CA ASN A 121 9.96 1.05 -17.44
C ASN A 121 9.38 -0.36 -17.34
N SER A 122 9.62 -1.16 -18.38
CA SER A 122 9.30 -2.59 -18.39
C SER A 122 10.13 -3.31 -17.32
N GLN A 123 9.48 -4.26 -16.65
CA GLN A 123 10.05 -5.01 -15.53
C GLN A 123 10.20 -6.48 -15.90
N PRO A 124 11.41 -7.06 -15.78
CA PRO A 124 11.65 -8.44 -16.21
C PRO A 124 10.83 -9.42 -15.36
N ALA A 125 10.11 -10.31 -16.03
CA ALA A 125 9.30 -11.33 -15.38
C ALA A 125 10.11 -12.23 -14.44
N THR A 126 9.47 -12.69 -13.36
CA THR A 126 10.08 -13.62 -12.40
C THR A 126 9.49 -15.02 -12.56
N THR A 127 10.37 -16.02 -12.61
CA THR A 127 9.97 -17.44 -12.64
C THR A 127 10.16 -18.05 -11.26
N ILE A 128 9.13 -18.74 -10.76
CA ILE A 128 9.14 -19.41 -9.46
C ILE A 128 9.01 -20.91 -9.70
N PRO A 129 10.05 -21.72 -9.45
CA PRO A 129 9.99 -23.17 -9.59
C PRO A 129 8.95 -23.82 -8.67
N ASN A 130 8.52 -25.04 -8.99
CA ASN A 130 7.63 -25.84 -8.15
C ASN A 130 8.18 -25.91 -6.70
N GLY A 131 7.30 -25.68 -5.72
CA GLY A 131 7.59 -25.77 -4.30
C GLY A 131 8.36 -24.58 -3.73
N ALA A 132 8.92 -23.71 -4.58
CA ALA A 132 9.60 -22.50 -4.18
C ALA A 132 8.62 -21.38 -3.83
N LYS A 133 9.13 -20.35 -3.14
CA LYS A 133 8.38 -19.14 -2.81
C LYS A 133 9.16 -17.87 -3.16
N ILE A 134 8.43 -16.77 -3.34
CA ILE A 134 8.97 -15.42 -3.43
C ILE A 134 8.34 -14.55 -2.33
N ASP A 135 9.16 -13.71 -1.71
CA ASP A 135 8.73 -12.64 -0.80
C ASP A 135 8.97 -11.31 -1.54
N ASP A 136 7.91 -10.55 -1.86
CA ASP A 136 8.01 -9.33 -2.67
C ASP A 136 6.95 -8.28 -2.25
N VAL A 137 6.92 -7.16 -2.95
CA VAL A 137 6.07 -6.00 -2.70
C VAL A 137 5.54 -5.43 -4.01
N LEU A 138 4.32 -4.92 -4.01
CA LEU A 138 3.75 -4.09 -5.05
C LEU A 138 3.66 -2.64 -4.57
N ILE A 139 4.19 -1.74 -5.38
CA ILE A 139 4.16 -0.29 -5.15
C ILE A 139 3.47 0.35 -6.36
N PRO A 140 2.31 1.01 -6.21
CA PRO A 140 1.69 1.75 -7.31
C PRO A 140 2.64 2.83 -7.82
N THR A 141 2.95 2.84 -9.12
CA THR A 141 3.98 3.73 -9.69
C THR A 141 3.56 5.20 -9.61
N GLU A 142 2.26 5.47 -9.71
CA GLU A 142 1.63 6.78 -9.53
C GLU A 142 1.80 7.35 -8.11
N ASN A 143 2.02 6.47 -7.13
CA ASN A 143 2.30 6.90 -5.76
C ASN A 143 3.76 7.29 -5.56
N VAL A 144 4.65 6.98 -6.49
CA VAL A 144 6.08 7.32 -6.40
C VAL A 144 6.34 8.66 -7.09
N TYR A 145 6.88 9.63 -6.36
CA TYR A 145 7.15 10.97 -6.87
C TYR A 145 8.47 11.52 -6.34
N TYR A 146 9.08 12.43 -7.10
CA TYR A 146 10.30 13.13 -6.71
C TYR A 146 9.97 14.52 -6.19
N ILE A 147 10.52 14.87 -5.03
CA ILE A 147 10.49 16.24 -4.50
C ILE A 147 11.81 16.89 -4.87
N SER A 148 11.75 17.97 -5.65
CA SER A 148 12.94 18.73 -6.02
C SER A 148 13.63 19.32 -4.78
N PRO A 149 14.97 19.38 -4.77
CA PRO A 149 15.68 20.06 -3.71
C PRO A 149 15.29 21.54 -3.66
N THR A 150 15.30 22.10 -2.45
CA THR A 150 15.13 23.53 -2.19
C THR A 150 16.35 24.03 -1.43
N ARG A 151 16.43 25.34 -1.18
CA ARG A 151 17.46 25.90 -0.30
C ARG A 151 17.43 25.36 1.14
N TYR A 152 16.36 24.64 1.54
CA TYR A 152 16.17 24.09 2.89
C TYR A 152 16.06 22.56 2.92
N THR A 153 15.97 21.87 1.78
CA THR A 153 15.70 20.43 1.72
C THR A 153 16.50 19.78 0.60
N SER A 154 17.11 18.63 0.85
CA SER A 154 17.93 17.89 -0.14
C SER A 154 17.15 17.29 -1.31
N GLY A 155 15.80 17.35 -1.29
CA GLY A 155 14.96 16.65 -2.25
C GLY A 155 15.05 15.14 -2.09
N GLY A 156 14.28 14.40 -2.89
CA GLY A 156 14.31 12.95 -2.88
C GLY A 156 13.03 12.28 -3.37
N TRP A 157 13.13 10.99 -3.61
CA TRP A 157 11.99 10.15 -3.94
C TRP A 157 11.13 9.87 -2.71
N ASN A 158 9.82 9.96 -2.89
CA ASN A 158 8.82 9.77 -1.86
C ASN A 158 7.69 8.88 -2.39
N LYS A 159 6.89 8.34 -1.46
CA LYS A 159 5.73 7.51 -1.76
C LYS A 159 4.47 8.12 -1.12
N ARG A 160 3.39 8.22 -1.88
CA ARG A 160 2.06 8.49 -1.35
C ARG A 160 1.52 7.23 -0.68
N ASN A 161 0.71 7.41 0.34
CA ASN A 161 0.03 6.31 0.99
C ASN A 161 -1.02 5.70 0.05
N LEU A 162 -1.28 4.40 0.21
CA LEU A 162 -2.36 3.72 -0.50
C LEU A 162 -3.73 4.31 -0.13
N ILE A 163 -3.87 4.71 1.13
CA ILE A 163 -5.05 5.35 1.71
C ILE A 163 -4.59 6.67 2.32
N PRO A 164 -5.29 7.81 2.11
CA PRO A 164 -4.94 9.06 2.77
C PRO A 164 -4.94 8.92 4.31
N SER A 165 -3.75 9.07 4.91
CA SER A 165 -3.55 8.86 6.35
C SER A 165 -3.03 10.08 7.09
N PHE A 166 -2.43 11.06 6.40
CA PHE A 166 -1.79 12.20 7.07
C PHE A 166 -2.66 13.46 6.98
N TYR A 167 -2.90 14.07 8.14
CA TYR A 167 -3.77 15.22 8.30
C TYR A 167 -3.05 16.36 9.02
N LYS A 168 -3.40 17.60 8.66
CA LYS A 168 -2.81 18.82 9.24
C LYS A 168 -3.31 19.12 10.65
N SER A 169 -4.47 18.59 11.04
CA SER A 169 -5.06 18.78 12.36
C SER A 169 -5.88 17.56 12.77
N LYS A 170 -6.20 17.47 14.06
CA LYS A 170 -7.04 16.40 14.62
C LYS A 170 -8.47 16.49 14.06
N GLU A 171 -9.00 17.70 13.94
CA GLU A 171 -10.34 17.97 13.42
C GLU A 171 -10.46 17.52 11.96
N ALA A 172 -9.43 17.79 11.14
CA ALA A 172 -9.40 17.34 9.75
C ALA A 172 -9.34 15.81 9.64
N MET A 173 -8.60 15.15 10.54
CA MET A 173 -8.56 13.69 10.61
C MET A 173 -9.92 13.12 11.01
N ASP A 174 -10.55 13.67 12.05
CA ASP A 174 -11.84 13.20 12.56
C ASP A 174 -12.97 13.37 11.55
N ALA A 175 -12.93 14.45 10.77
CA ALA A 175 -13.89 14.70 9.71
C ALA A 175 -13.64 13.85 8.45
N GLY A 176 -12.39 13.49 8.16
CA GLY A 176 -12.00 12.90 6.87
C GLY A 176 -11.72 11.40 6.88
N ALA A 177 -11.03 10.90 7.91
CA ALA A 177 -10.47 9.55 7.90
C ALA A 177 -11.55 8.46 7.84
N GLY A 178 -12.68 8.67 8.53
CA GLY A 178 -13.80 7.72 8.50
C GLY A 178 -14.40 7.52 7.10
N SER A 179 -14.25 8.48 6.18
CA SER A 179 -14.83 8.41 4.82
C SER A 179 -14.22 7.32 3.91
N TYR A 180 -13.10 6.73 4.32
CA TYR A 180 -12.44 5.66 3.59
C TYR A 180 -12.89 4.26 4.02
N VAL A 181 -13.53 4.13 5.19
CA VAL A 181 -14.05 2.83 5.67
C VAL A 181 -15.12 2.32 4.70
N GLY A 182 -15.03 1.03 4.35
CA GLY A 182 -15.87 0.36 3.36
C GLY A 182 -15.47 0.59 1.90
N LYS A 183 -14.45 1.43 1.62
CA LYS A 183 -13.86 1.50 0.28
C LYS A 183 -12.91 0.33 0.04
N THR A 184 -12.71 0.01 -1.24
CA THR A 184 -11.92 -1.13 -1.67
C THR A 184 -10.74 -0.73 -2.56
N MET A 185 -9.66 -1.50 -2.50
CA MET A 185 -8.56 -1.50 -3.47
C MET A 185 -8.49 -2.88 -4.12
N LYS A 186 -7.99 -2.97 -5.36
CA LYS A 186 -7.85 -4.27 -6.05
C LYS A 186 -6.46 -4.45 -6.64
N VAL A 187 -6.00 -5.69 -6.66
CA VAL A 187 -4.81 -6.13 -7.42
C VAL A 187 -5.25 -7.20 -8.40
N LEU A 188 -5.11 -6.93 -9.70
CA LEU A 188 -5.13 -7.95 -10.73
C LEU A 188 -3.70 -8.45 -10.92
N MET A 189 -3.44 -9.70 -10.58
CA MET A 189 -2.15 -10.37 -10.67
C MET A 189 -2.26 -11.60 -11.58
N PRO A 190 -1.99 -11.44 -12.89
CA PRO A 190 -1.90 -12.56 -13.80
C PRO A 190 -0.67 -13.43 -13.48
N ILE A 191 -0.88 -14.74 -13.35
CA ILE A 191 0.18 -15.73 -13.12
C ILE A 191 0.16 -16.73 -14.27
N SER A 192 1.27 -16.90 -14.96
CA SER A 192 1.37 -17.89 -16.03
C SER A 192 1.80 -19.25 -15.46
N VAL A 193 1.05 -20.30 -15.77
CA VAL A 193 1.37 -21.70 -15.46
C VAL A 193 1.43 -22.44 -16.79
N GLU A 194 2.58 -23.03 -17.13
CA GLU A 194 2.78 -23.73 -18.42
C GLU A 194 2.45 -22.87 -19.66
N GLY A 195 2.62 -21.54 -19.56
CA GLY A 195 2.30 -20.60 -20.66
C GLY A 195 0.84 -20.18 -20.72
N VAL A 196 -0.04 -20.76 -19.90
CA VAL A 196 -1.44 -20.35 -19.76
C VAL A 196 -1.53 -19.28 -18.68
N GLN A 197 -2.11 -18.13 -19.01
CA GLN A 197 -2.33 -17.04 -18.07
C GLN A 197 -3.54 -17.33 -17.18
N ASN A 198 -3.33 -17.20 -15.87
CA ASN A 198 -4.34 -17.38 -14.84
C ASN A 198 -4.51 -16.05 -14.10
N ASP A 199 -5.66 -15.41 -14.27
CA ASP A 199 -5.94 -14.10 -13.69
C ASP A 199 -6.47 -14.24 -12.26
N TYR A 200 -5.69 -13.73 -11.30
CA TYR A 200 -6.11 -13.60 -9.90
C TYR A 200 -6.45 -12.15 -9.59
N THR A 201 -7.64 -11.89 -9.06
CA THR A 201 -8.01 -10.57 -8.54
C THR A 201 -8.17 -10.63 -7.03
N PHE A 202 -7.33 -9.89 -6.31
CA PHE A 202 -7.40 -9.74 -4.86
C PHE A 202 -8.06 -8.40 -4.52
N GLU A 203 -9.16 -8.42 -3.77
CA GLU A 203 -9.90 -7.23 -3.35
C GLU A 203 -9.73 -7.01 -1.85
N PHE A 204 -9.18 -5.85 -1.52
CA PHE A 204 -8.89 -5.42 -0.16
C PHE A 204 -9.90 -4.38 0.29
N GLU A 205 -10.55 -4.60 1.42
CA GLU A 205 -11.51 -3.66 2.01
C GLU A 205 -10.90 -2.96 3.21
N ILE A 206 -11.12 -1.65 3.30
CA ILE A 206 -10.79 -0.83 4.47
C ILE A 206 -11.87 -1.09 5.54
N SER A 207 -11.65 -2.06 6.42
CA SER A 207 -12.65 -2.56 7.37
C SER A 207 -12.93 -1.57 8.50
N HIS A 208 -11.87 -1.00 9.09
CA HIS A 208 -11.99 -0.13 10.26
C HIS A 208 -10.96 0.99 10.27
N LEU A 209 -11.36 2.13 10.82
CA LEU A 209 -10.43 3.16 11.27
C LEU A 209 -9.94 2.79 12.67
N LEU A 210 -8.64 2.57 12.83
CA LEU A 210 -8.03 2.29 14.11
C LEU A 210 -7.81 3.62 14.86
N THR A 211 -8.59 3.83 15.91
CA THR A 211 -8.32 4.91 16.86
C THR A 211 -7.16 4.51 17.76
N ASN A 212 -6.06 5.27 17.70
CA ASN A 212 -5.05 5.23 18.76
C ASN A 212 -5.69 5.78 20.04
N THR A 213 -6.21 4.89 20.89
CA THR A 213 -6.43 5.22 22.31
C THR A 213 -5.07 5.54 22.90
N LYS A 214 -4.90 6.81 23.32
CA LYS A 214 -3.72 7.30 24.03
C LYS A 214 -3.47 6.48 25.29
#